data_AF-A0A835Y1X6-F1
#
_entry.id   AF-A0A835Y1X6-F1
#
_cell.length_a   1.000
_cell.length_b   1.000
_cell.length_c   1.000
_cell.angle_alpha   90.00
_cell.angle_beta   90.00
_cell.angle_gamma   90.00
#
_symmetry.space_group_name_H-M   'P 1'
#
loop_
_entity.id
_entity.type
_entity.pdbx_description
1 polymer ?
#
loop_
_entity_poly.entity_id
_entity_poly.type
_entity_poly.pdbx_seq_one_letter_code
_entity_poly.pdbx_strand_id
1 'polypeptide(L)'
;MARGRATTLRVCASLRPESQPHIQLGTAKLPATVNQPAFVEYLYQWAATVTQSGANYPFVMPMKVDKYDTGFKVALLKQTAAGNFDAAAEIQGTLEEVPGKGTVVFFRFFEGPAASAMRSSPPPADPKQRLSAVIDALPDVDTLMGSMPEVMRKGVQYCQ
;
A
#
# COMPACT_ATOMS: atom_id res chain seq x y z
N MET A 1 8.79 29.43 -26.64
CA MET A 1 7.86 28.43 -26.09
C MET A 1 8.65 27.15 -25.78
N ALA A 2 8.95 26.88 -24.51
CA ALA A 2 9.65 25.65 -24.11
C ALA A 2 8.64 24.68 -23.49
N ARG A 3 8.46 23.50 -24.11
CA ARG A 3 7.65 22.39 -23.57
C ARG A 3 8.28 21.92 -22.25
N GLY A 4 7.56 22.09 -21.14
CA GLY A 4 7.94 21.53 -19.86
C GLY A 4 7.99 20.01 -19.92
N ARG A 5 9.10 19.42 -19.48
CA ARG A 5 9.25 17.97 -19.31
C ARG A 5 8.21 17.49 -18.30
N ALA A 6 7.47 16.43 -18.66
CA ALA A 6 6.63 15.69 -17.73
C ALA A 6 7.50 15.23 -16.54
N THR A 7 7.15 15.69 -15.34
CA THR A 7 7.87 15.30 -14.12
C THR A 7 7.37 13.91 -13.74
N THR A 8 8.28 12.94 -13.81
CA THR A 8 8.05 11.54 -13.50
C THR A 8 7.45 11.37 -12.10
N LEU A 9 6.39 10.56 -12.02
CA LEU A 9 5.78 10.05 -10.79
C LEU A 9 6.89 9.50 -9.85
N ARG A 10 7.14 10.12 -8.68
CA ARG A 10 8.16 9.67 -7.72
C ARG A 10 7.56 8.79 -6.63
N VAL A 11 6.90 7.70 -7.03
CA VAL A 11 6.63 6.61 -6.08
C VAL A 11 7.97 5.97 -5.71
N CYS A 12 8.19 5.69 -4.42
CA CYS A 12 9.43 5.06 -3.99
C CYS A 12 9.63 3.75 -4.78
N ALA A 13 10.82 3.49 -5.35
CA ALA A 13 10.99 2.31 -6.20
C ALA A 13 11.04 1.00 -5.39
N SER A 14 11.19 1.07 -4.07
CA SER A 14 11.34 -0.08 -3.17
C SER A 14 10.22 -0.18 -2.15
N LEU A 15 10.14 -1.36 -1.51
CA LEU A 15 9.48 -1.52 -0.22
C LEU A 15 10.24 -0.71 0.86
N ARG A 16 9.51 -0.24 1.87
CA ARG A 16 10.08 0.49 3.00
C ARG A 16 10.27 -0.42 4.20
N PRO A 17 11.38 -0.29 4.94
CA PRO A 17 11.63 -1.10 6.12
C PRO A 17 10.70 -0.70 7.27
N GLU A 18 10.44 -1.64 8.18
CA GLU A 18 9.63 -1.40 9.37
C GLU A 18 10.23 -0.36 10.34
N SER A 19 11.53 -0.08 10.24
CA SER A 19 12.18 0.95 11.05
C SER A 19 11.73 2.37 10.70
N GLN A 20 11.10 2.57 9.53
CA GLN A 20 10.49 3.87 9.20
C GLN A 20 9.13 4.02 9.89
N PRO A 21 8.72 5.26 10.23
CA PRO A 21 7.40 5.51 10.79
C PRO A 21 6.28 4.95 9.90
N HIS A 22 5.44 4.10 10.49
CA HIS A 22 4.34 3.44 9.80
C HIS A 22 3.21 3.11 10.77
N ILE A 23 2.05 2.75 10.22
CA ILE A 23 0.93 2.16 10.96
C ILE A 23 0.82 0.69 10.54
N GLN A 24 0.76 -0.22 11.51
CA GLN A 24 0.47 -1.64 11.26
C GLN A 24 -1.03 -1.78 11.00
N LEU A 25 -1.42 -2.14 9.78
CA LEU A 25 -2.82 -2.32 9.38
C LEU A 25 -3.33 -3.73 9.70
N GLY A 26 -2.44 -4.73 9.66
CA GLY A 26 -2.81 -6.10 9.94
C GLY A 26 -1.64 -7.05 9.77
N THR A 27 -1.74 -8.23 10.37
CA THR A 27 -0.72 -9.28 10.24
C THR A 27 -1.39 -10.64 10.30
N ALA A 28 -0.82 -11.62 9.59
CA ALA A 28 -1.27 -13.00 9.67
C ALA A 28 -0.10 -13.96 9.50
N LYS A 29 -0.05 -14.99 10.35
CA LYS A 29 0.85 -16.13 10.14
C LYS A 29 0.32 -16.97 8.99
N LEU A 30 1.20 -17.31 8.05
CA LEU A 30 0.87 -18.23 6.98
C LEU A 30 1.10 -19.69 7.42
N PRO A 31 0.30 -20.64 6.93
CA PRO A 31 0.63 -22.06 7.02
C PRO A 31 1.97 -22.34 6.32
N ALA A 32 2.77 -23.25 6.88
CA ALA A 32 4.08 -23.61 6.33
C ALA A 32 4.00 -24.26 4.93
N THR A 33 2.82 -24.71 4.52
CA THR A 33 2.56 -25.31 3.20
C THR A 33 2.36 -24.26 2.11
N VAL A 34 2.16 -22.98 2.44
CA VAL A 34 1.89 -21.96 1.42
C VAL A 34 3.12 -21.70 0.56
N ASN A 35 2.95 -21.81 -0.75
CA ASN A 35 3.91 -21.39 -1.75
C ASN A 35 4.02 -19.85 -1.75
N GLN A 36 5.07 -19.33 -1.09
CA GLN A 36 5.25 -17.89 -0.89
C GLN A 36 5.31 -17.09 -2.21
N PRO A 37 6.08 -17.47 -3.25
CA PRO A 37 6.05 -16.77 -4.54
C PRO A 37 4.67 -16.69 -5.18
N ALA A 38 3.91 -17.79 -5.17
CA ALA A 38 2.55 -17.82 -5.71
C ALA A 38 1.60 -16.93 -4.89
N PHE A 39 1.78 -16.90 -3.57
CA PHE A 39 1.00 -16.07 -2.67
C PHE A 39 1.27 -14.56 -2.88
N VAL A 40 2.52 -14.15 -3.08
CA VAL A 40 2.87 -12.77 -3.44
C VAL A 40 2.25 -12.37 -4.77
N GLU A 41 2.34 -13.24 -5.79
CA GLU A 41 1.70 -13.01 -7.08
C GLU A 41 0.19 -12.86 -6.92
N TYR A 42 -0.46 -13.73 -6.15
CA TYR A 42 -1.89 -13.66 -5.88
C TYR A 42 -2.30 -12.33 -5.24
N LEU A 43 -1.58 -11.86 -4.22
CA LEU A 43 -1.86 -10.58 -3.57
C LEU A 43 -1.66 -9.39 -4.51
N TYR A 44 -0.59 -9.41 -5.31
CA TYR A 44 -0.36 -8.40 -6.33
C TYR A 44 -1.50 -8.36 -7.35
N GLN A 45 -1.91 -9.51 -7.88
CA GLN A 45 -2.99 -9.60 -8.87
C GLN A 45 -4.32 -9.14 -8.30
N TRP A 46 -4.65 -9.51 -7.05
CA TRP A 46 -5.80 -8.96 -6.36
C TRP A 46 -5.73 -7.43 -6.30
N ALA A 47 -4.64 -6.87 -5.77
CA ALA A 47 -4.48 -5.43 -5.62
C ALA A 47 -4.52 -4.69 -6.97
N ALA A 48 -3.97 -5.26 -8.04
CA ALA A 48 -3.98 -4.66 -9.37
C ALA A 48 -5.36 -4.65 -10.02
N THR A 49 -6.26 -5.54 -9.60
CA THR A 49 -7.57 -5.77 -10.22
C THR A 49 -8.75 -5.24 -9.41
N VAL A 50 -8.56 -4.82 -8.13
CA VAL A 50 -9.66 -4.29 -7.29
C VAL A 50 -10.45 -3.13 -7.92
N THR A 51 -9.82 -2.36 -8.81
CA THR A 51 -10.45 -1.25 -9.55
C THR A 51 -10.99 -1.63 -10.93
N GLN A 52 -10.71 -2.84 -11.43
CA GLN A 52 -10.94 -3.22 -12.82
C GLN A 52 -11.82 -4.48 -12.98
N SER A 53 -11.80 -5.40 -12.03
CA SER A 53 -12.44 -6.71 -12.16
C SER A 53 -13.77 -6.80 -11.41
N GLY A 54 -14.87 -6.34 -12.02
CA GLY A 54 -16.26 -6.64 -11.64
C GLY A 54 -16.77 -6.08 -10.30
N ALA A 55 -15.91 -5.98 -9.28
CA ALA A 55 -16.20 -5.37 -7.99
C ALA A 55 -16.14 -3.84 -8.05
N ASN A 56 -15.31 -3.29 -8.96
CA ASN A 56 -15.15 -1.86 -9.25
C ASN A 56 -15.23 -1.00 -7.98
N TYR A 57 -14.36 -1.30 -7.01
CA TYR A 57 -14.41 -0.65 -5.71
C TYR A 57 -14.32 0.88 -5.87
N PRO A 58 -15.13 1.65 -5.12
CA PRO A 58 -15.24 3.10 -5.33
C PRO A 58 -14.09 3.85 -4.65
N PHE A 59 -12.89 3.74 -5.21
CA PHE A 59 -11.72 4.45 -4.70
C PHE A 59 -11.78 5.94 -5.07
N VAL A 60 -11.51 6.78 -4.09
CA VAL A 60 -11.42 8.24 -4.23
C VAL A 60 -10.14 8.63 -4.96
N MET A 61 -9.02 7.99 -4.60
CA MET A 61 -7.72 8.28 -5.20
C MET A 61 -7.34 7.24 -6.27
N PRO A 62 -6.75 7.68 -7.40
CA PRO A 62 -6.13 6.75 -8.34
C PRO A 62 -5.07 5.90 -7.64
N MET A 63 -5.00 4.63 -8.01
CA MET A 63 -4.08 3.67 -7.40
C MET A 63 -2.99 3.29 -8.39
N LYS A 64 -1.77 3.12 -7.90
CA LYS A 64 -0.70 2.39 -8.59
C LYS A 64 -0.30 1.19 -7.74
N VAL A 65 -0.16 0.04 -8.39
CA VAL A 65 0.26 -1.21 -7.73
C VAL A 65 1.57 -1.68 -8.34
N ASP A 66 2.55 -1.95 -7.48
CA ASP A 66 3.87 -2.46 -7.85
C ASP A 66 4.11 -3.81 -7.16
N LYS A 67 4.65 -4.78 -7.89
CA LYS A 67 5.05 -6.10 -7.37
C LYS A 67 6.52 -6.08 -6.93
N TYR A 68 6.81 -6.83 -5.86
CA TYR A 68 8.14 -7.11 -5.35
C TYR A 68 8.33 -8.60 -5.09
N ASP A 69 9.57 -9.06 -4.88
CA ASP A 69 9.86 -10.48 -4.65
C ASP A 69 9.19 -11.02 -3.38
N THR A 70 9.17 -10.20 -2.32
CA THR A 70 8.62 -10.56 -1.01
C THR A 70 7.29 -9.89 -0.70
N GLY A 71 6.66 -9.24 -1.69
CA GLY A 71 5.44 -8.49 -1.40
C GLY A 71 4.90 -7.65 -2.55
N PHE A 72 4.03 -6.73 -2.21
CA PHE A 72 3.45 -5.76 -3.14
C PHE A 72 3.27 -4.42 -2.45
N LYS A 73 3.12 -3.37 -3.25
CA LYS A 73 2.83 -2.03 -2.77
C LYS A 73 1.70 -1.40 -3.55
N VAL A 74 0.81 -0.72 -2.84
CA VAL A 74 -0.25 0.11 -3.36
C VAL A 74 0.05 1.55 -2.99
N ALA A 75 0.26 2.40 -4.00
CA ALA A 75 0.37 3.84 -3.83
C ALA A 75 -0.99 4.49 -4.13
N LEU A 76 -1.52 5.24 -3.18
CA LEU A 76 -2.71 6.06 -3.38
C LEU A 76 -2.25 7.44 -3.87
N LEU A 77 -2.58 7.79 -5.11
CA LEU A 77 -2.00 8.92 -5.83
C LEU A 77 -2.84 10.18 -5.65
N LYS A 78 -2.17 11.29 -5.36
CA LYS A 78 -2.77 12.62 -5.25
C LYS A 78 -2.07 13.58 -6.21
N GLN A 79 -2.84 14.47 -6.82
CA GLN A 79 -2.27 15.54 -7.62
C GLN A 79 -1.55 16.56 -6.72
N THR A 80 -0.34 16.94 -7.11
CA THR A 80 0.48 17.96 -6.46
C THR A 80 0.23 19.33 -7.07
N ALA A 81 0.66 20.41 -6.40
CA ALA A 81 0.54 21.78 -6.92
C ALA A 81 1.26 21.98 -8.28
N ALA A 82 2.27 21.16 -8.57
CA ALA A 82 2.98 21.16 -9.85
C ALA A 82 2.21 20.47 -10.99
N GLY A 83 1.00 19.97 -10.72
CA GLY A 83 0.15 19.27 -11.69
C GLY A 83 0.47 17.79 -11.88
N ASN A 84 1.55 17.27 -11.30
CA ASN A 84 1.93 15.85 -11.36
C ASN A 84 1.25 15.05 -10.24
N PHE A 85 1.14 13.74 -10.41
CA PHE A 85 0.68 12.84 -9.36
C PHE A 85 1.86 12.31 -8.54
N ASP A 86 1.66 12.16 -7.24
CA ASP A 86 2.59 11.47 -6.36
C ASP A 86 1.82 10.78 -5.22
N ALA A 87 2.46 9.86 -4.51
CA ALA A 87 1.79 9.08 -3.47
C ALA A 87 1.44 9.97 -2.27
N ALA A 88 0.14 10.06 -1.95
CA ALA A 88 -0.32 10.61 -0.67
C ALA A 88 -0.08 9.60 0.47
N ALA A 89 -0.21 8.31 0.17
CA ALA A 89 0.15 7.24 1.08
C ALA A 89 0.55 5.98 0.30
N GLU A 90 1.24 5.08 1.00
CA GLU A 90 1.60 3.76 0.49
C GLU A 90 1.16 2.67 1.48
N ILE A 91 0.52 1.63 0.96
CA ILE A 91 0.22 0.40 1.69
C ILE A 91 1.12 -0.70 1.13
N GLN A 92 1.81 -1.42 2.01
CA GLN A 92 2.69 -2.52 1.63
C GLN A 92 2.24 -3.80 2.30
N GLY A 93 2.14 -4.87 1.52
CA GLY A 93 2.00 -6.24 2.03
C GLY A 93 3.31 -6.98 1.83
N THR A 94 3.96 -7.39 2.92
CA THR A 94 5.27 -8.06 2.89
C THR A 94 5.23 -9.41 3.58
N LEU A 95 5.90 -10.41 3.02
CA LEU A 95 6.18 -11.69 3.65
C LEU A 95 7.53 -11.61 4.36
N GLU A 96 7.52 -11.94 5.64
CA GLU A 96 8.70 -11.90 6.49
C GLU A 96 8.80 -13.19 7.31
N GLU A 97 10.01 -13.73 7.41
CA GLU A 97 10.30 -14.85 8.30
C GLU A 97 10.47 -14.34 9.74
N VAL A 98 9.60 -14.80 10.64
CA VAL A 98 9.63 -14.40 12.05
C VAL A 98 10.12 -15.57 12.90
N PRO A 99 11.23 -15.41 13.66
CA PRO A 99 11.77 -16.47 14.51
C PRO A 99 10.71 -17.09 15.42
N GLY A 100 10.61 -18.43 15.40
CA GLY A 100 9.63 -19.18 16.20
C GLY A 100 8.18 -19.09 15.72
N LYS A 101 7.87 -18.29 14.70
CA LYS A 101 6.52 -18.16 14.12
C LYS A 101 6.43 -18.65 12.68
N GLY A 102 7.53 -18.62 11.92
CA GLY A 102 7.58 -18.93 10.49
C GLY A 102 7.21 -17.71 9.65
N THR A 103 6.75 -17.93 8.42
CA THR A 103 6.36 -16.86 7.51
C THR A 103 5.12 -16.12 7.99
N VAL A 104 5.23 -14.80 8.07
CA VAL A 104 4.14 -13.88 8.47
C VAL A 104 3.98 -12.84 7.38
N VAL A 105 2.73 -12.56 7.00
CA VAL A 105 2.41 -11.39 6.18
C VAL A 105 2.18 -10.19 7.09
N PHE A 106 2.72 -9.04 6.71
CA PHE A 106 2.49 -7.75 7.34
C PHE A 106 1.88 -6.78 6.33
N PHE A 107 0.80 -6.12 6.73
CA PHE A 107 0.23 -4.99 6.01
C PHE A 107 0.58 -3.72 6.76
N ARG A 108 1.37 -2.84 6.15
CA ARG A 108 1.86 -1.60 6.75
C ARG A 108 1.46 -0.41 5.90
N PHE A 109 0.96 0.64 6.55
CA PHE A 109 0.65 1.93 5.96
C PHE A 109 1.76 2.92 6.25
N PHE A 110 2.15 3.69 5.24
CA PHE A 110 3.17 4.68 5.37
C PHE A 110 2.78 6.00 4.71
N GLU A 111 3.27 7.11 5.28
CA GLU A 111 3.11 8.46 4.74
C GLU A 111 3.84 8.59 3.40
N GLY A 112 3.14 9.08 2.37
CA GLY A 112 3.72 9.35 1.05
C GLY A 112 4.25 10.79 0.91
N PRO A 113 5.11 11.06 -0.08
CA PRO A 113 5.70 12.39 -0.32
C PRO A 113 4.65 13.49 -0.56
N ALA A 114 3.48 13.15 -1.11
CA ALA A 114 2.37 14.08 -1.32
C ALA A 114 1.33 14.09 -0.19
N ALA A 115 1.58 13.41 0.94
CA ALA A 115 0.65 13.39 2.08
C ALA A 115 0.29 14.80 2.57
N SER A 116 1.28 15.70 2.56
CA SER A 116 1.12 17.10 2.96
C SER A 116 0.87 18.05 1.79
N ALA A 117 0.73 17.54 0.57
CA ALA A 117 0.46 18.37 -0.59
C ALA A 117 -0.89 19.08 -0.41
N MET A 118 -0.91 20.39 -0.65
CA MET A 118 -2.11 21.22 -0.64
C MET A 118 -2.84 21.28 0.70
N ARG A 119 -2.15 20.99 1.82
CA ARG A 119 -2.70 21.27 3.15
C ARG A 119 -2.78 22.78 3.37
N SER A 120 -3.84 23.23 4.03
CA SER A 120 -4.02 24.63 4.45
C SER A 120 -3.24 24.96 5.73
N SER A 121 -2.84 23.96 6.51
CA SER A 121 -2.02 24.10 7.71
C SER A 121 -0.79 23.18 7.67
N PRO A 122 0.31 23.54 8.36
CA PRO A 122 1.47 22.66 8.47
C PRO A 122 1.10 21.30 9.05
N PRO A 123 1.70 20.20 8.55
CA PRO A 123 1.49 18.89 9.14
C PRO A 123 2.09 18.82 10.56
N PRO A 124 1.59 17.94 11.44
CA PRO A 124 2.19 17.69 12.76
C PRO A 124 3.69 17.38 12.68
N ALA A 125 4.48 17.82 13.67
CA ALA A 125 5.91 17.50 13.72
C ALA A 125 6.17 16.03 14.13
N ASP A 126 5.30 15.47 14.98
CA ASP A 126 5.37 14.09 15.40
C ASP A 126 4.93 13.14 14.26
N PRO A 127 5.76 12.16 13.85
CA PRO A 127 5.43 11.24 12.76
C PRO A 127 4.16 10.41 13.01
N LYS A 128 3.86 10.01 14.25
CA LYS A 128 2.66 9.21 14.54
C LYS A 128 1.40 10.03 14.37
N GLN A 129 1.41 11.27 14.85
CA GLN A 129 0.31 12.21 14.64
C GLN A 129 0.09 12.52 13.15
N ARG A 130 1.17 12.68 12.36
CA ARG A 130 1.05 12.81 10.90
C ARG A 130 0.39 11.60 10.28
N LEU A 131 0.90 10.40 10.57
CA LEU A 131 0.38 9.15 10.02
C LEU A 131 -1.10 8.97 10.35
N SER A 132 -1.52 9.24 11.59
CA SER A 132 -2.93 9.23 11.99
C SER A 132 -3.75 10.21 11.14
N ALA A 133 -3.31 11.46 11.06
CA ALA A 133 -4.04 12.46 10.27
C ALA A 133 -4.11 12.13 8.76
N VAL A 134 -3.12 11.42 8.23
CA VAL A 134 -3.12 11.01 6.82
C VAL A 134 -4.01 9.80 6.60
N ILE A 135 -3.95 8.76 7.44
CA ILE A 135 -4.80 7.57 7.29
C ILE A 135 -6.28 7.91 7.48
N ASP A 136 -6.60 8.78 8.46
CA ASP A 136 -7.98 9.23 8.73
C ASP A 136 -8.60 10.02 7.56
N ALA A 137 -7.75 10.63 6.72
CA ALA A 137 -8.17 11.38 5.55
C ALA A 137 -8.31 10.52 4.28
N LEU A 138 -8.01 9.22 4.35
CA LEU A 138 -7.94 8.31 3.19
C LEU A 138 -8.91 7.13 3.36
N PRO A 139 -10.21 7.29 3.05
CA PRO A 139 -11.21 6.22 3.15
C PRO A 139 -10.93 5.02 2.24
N ASP A 140 -10.06 5.21 1.25
CA ASP A 140 -9.55 4.15 0.37
C ASP A 140 -8.81 3.05 1.14
N VAL A 141 -8.17 3.41 2.27
CA VAL A 141 -7.46 2.44 3.12
C VAL A 141 -8.44 1.45 3.73
N ASP A 142 -9.55 1.93 4.30
CA ASP A 142 -10.60 1.09 4.88
C ASP A 142 -11.27 0.24 3.80
N THR A 143 -11.51 0.82 2.63
CA THR A 143 -12.10 0.12 1.48
C THR A 143 -11.22 -1.06 1.04
N LEU A 144 -9.91 -0.82 0.90
CA LEU A 144 -8.95 -1.85 0.52
C LEU A 144 -8.82 -2.92 1.59
N MET A 145 -8.58 -2.50 2.85
CA MET A 145 -8.32 -3.42 3.96
C MET A 145 -9.56 -4.20 4.40
N GLY A 146 -10.76 -3.66 4.19
CA GLY A 146 -12.02 -4.35 4.47
C GLY A 146 -12.20 -5.63 3.65
N SER A 147 -11.60 -5.71 2.46
CA SER A 147 -11.61 -6.93 1.63
C SER A 147 -10.49 -7.93 1.98
N MET A 148 -9.46 -7.49 2.70
CA MET A 148 -8.25 -8.28 2.96
C MET A 148 -8.50 -9.62 3.66
N PRO A 149 -9.41 -9.74 4.67
CA PRO A 149 -9.65 -11.04 5.31
C PRO A 149 -10.11 -12.13 4.33
N GLU A 150 -10.93 -11.77 3.34
CA GLU A 150 -11.40 -12.68 2.30
C GLU A 150 -10.26 -13.09 1.36
N VAL A 151 -9.48 -12.10 0.93
CA VAL A 151 -8.32 -12.27 0.05
C VAL A 151 -7.30 -13.20 0.70
N MET A 152 -6.97 -12.97 1.97
CA MET A 152 -6.04 -13.80 2.73
C MET A 152 -6.48 -15.26 2.78
N ARG A 153 -7.76 -15.52 3.05
CA ARG A 153 -8.29 -16.89 3.11
C ARG A 153 -8.21 -17.60 1.76
N LYS A 154 -8.59 -16.90 0.68
CA LYS A 154 -8.53 -17.43 -0.69
C LYS A 154 -7.09 -17.65 -1.15
N GLY A 155 -6.18 -16.73 -0.86
CA GLY A 155 -4.76 -16.89 -1.18
C GLY A 155 -4.16 -18.12 -0.51
N VAL A 156 -4.47 -18.34 0.78
CA VAL A 156 -4.02 -19.55 1.48
C VAL A 156 -4.61 -20.83 0.86
N GLN A 157 -5.82 -20.77 0.32
CA GLN A 157 -6.44 -21.92 -0.36
C GLN A 157 -5.85 -22.18 -1.76
N TYR A 158 -5.57 -21.12 -2.52
CA TYR A 158 -5.11 -21.23 -3.91
C TYR A 158 -3.60 -21.43 -4.06
N CYS A 159 -2.82 -21.10 -3.03
CA CYS A 159 -1.36 -21.11 -3.07
C CYS A 159 -0.75 -22.17 -2.14
N GLN A 160 -1.42 -23.30 -1.93
CA GLN A 160 -0.84 -24.47 -1.24
C GLN A 160 0.09 -25.26 -2.14
#